data_AF-A0A816YLL0-F1
#
_entry.id   AF-A0A816YLL0-F1
#
_cell.length_a   1.000
_cell.length_b   1.000
_cell.length_c   1.000
_cell.angle_alpha   90.00
_cell.angle_beta   90.00
_cell.angle_gamma   90.00
#
_symmetry.space_group_name_H-M   'P 1'
#
loop_
_entity.id
_entity.type
_entity.pdbx_description
1 polymer ?
#
loop_
_entity_poly.entity_id
_entity_poly.type
_entity_poly.pdbx_seq_one_letter_code
_entity_poly.pdbx_strand_id
1 'polypeptide(L)'
;MGITYRRKKRALKYTDQQLNEISTRASRLYRTLSSGNVELIMNDEKYFLLYIESMSANRSFYASDPSVASPEPDSARSHYGLTVIQYFNQNRISFVSEQSNPQNCPQARPIETLWFILEQMVYAGGWEAKNVDQLKRRTSKKLSELDIDVAQTMFSNIRKQLRQIADKEPYEACSFLFIVY
;
A
#
# COMPACT_ATOMS: atom_id res chain seq x y z
N MET A 1 0.94 -19.94 23.38
CA MET A 1 0.13 -18.86 22.79
C MET A 1 -0.05 -19.17 21.31
N GLY A 2 -1.25 -19.60 20.90
CA GLY A 2 -1.50 -20.10 19.54
C GLY A 2 -1.93 -18.98 18.60
N ILE A 3 -1.07 -18.59 17.67
CA ILE A 3 -1.46 -17.74 16.53
C ILE A 3 -2.30 -18.62 15.60
N THR A 4 -3.56 -18.24 15.38
CA THR A 4 -4.50 -19.02 14.56
C THR A 4 -4.54 -18.48 13.15
N TYR A 5 -4.39 -19.36 12.14
CA TYR A 5 -4.51 -19.01 10.72
C TYR A 5 -5.97 -18.65 10.38
N ARG A 6 -6.21 -17.48 9.80
CA ARG A 6 -7.55 -17.04 9.39
C ARG A 6 -7.57 -16.58 7.93
N ARG A 7 -8.60 -17.02 7.21
CA ARG A 7 -8.90 -16.58 5.84
C ARG A 7 -9.59 -15.22 5.91
N LYS A 8 -9.01 -14.18 5.32
CA LYS A 8 -9.68 -12.91 5.00
C LYS A 8 -10.95 -13.23 4.23
N LYS A 9 -12.07 -12.73 4.74
CA LYS A 9 -13.28 -12.60 3.94
C LYS A 9 -12.94 -11.63 2.81
N ARG A 10 -13.47 -11.88 1.60
CA ARG A 10 -13.43 -10.90 0.50
C ARG A 10 -13.87 -9.57 1.12
N ALA A 11 -13.10 -8.49 0.91
CA ALA A 11 -13.48 -7.17 1.43
C ALA A 11 -14.95 -6.95 1.07
N LEU A 12 -15.77 -6.60 2.07
CA LEU A 12 -17.13 -6.17 1.81
C LEU A 12 -17.02 -5.07 0.75
N LYS A 13 -17.80 -5.19 -0.33
CA LYS A 13 -17.99 -4.09 -1.28
C LYS A 13 -18.17 -2.82 -0.46
N TYR A 14 -17.39 -1.79 -0.77
CA TYR A 14 -17.40 -0.52 -0.03
C TYR A 14 -18.84 -0.15 0.33
N THR A 15 -19.07 0.18 1.60
CA THR A 15 -20.38 0.73 1.97
C THR A 15 -20.54 2.10 1.29
N ASP A 16 -21.78 2.55 1.08
CA ASP A 16 -22.03 3.88 0.49
C ASP A 16 -21.34 4.99 1.29
N GLN A 17 -21.26 4.84 2.62
CA GLN A 17 -20.50 5.72 3.48
C GLN A 17 -19.00 5.70 3.15
N GLN A 18 -18.40 4.51 2.99
CA GLN A 18 -16.98 4.38 2.64
C GLN A 18 -16.68 4.97 1.26
N LEU A 19 -17.54 4.77 0.26
CA LEU A 19 -17.38 5.36 -1.07
C LEU A 19 -17.37 6.89 -1.02
N ASN A 20 -18.31 7.47 -0.27
CA ASN A 20 -18.38 8.91 -0.08
C ASN A 20 -17.15 9.46 0.67
N GLU A 21 -16.71 8.76 1.72
CA GLU A 21 -15.50 9.12 2.45
C GLU A 21 -14.26 9.04 1.56
N ILE A 22 -14.08 7.97 0.79
CA ILE A 22 -12.95 7.79 -0.12
C ILE A 22 -12.93 8.90 -1.17
N SER A 23 -14.05 9.19 -1.82
CA SER A 23 -14.14 10.26 -2.83
C SER A 23 -13.82 11.63 -2.23
N THR A 24 -14.36 11.92 -1.05
CA THR A 24 -14.11 13.19 -0.34
C THR A 24 -12.64 13.33 0.05
N ARG A 25 -12.03 12.28 0.62
CA ARG A 25 -10.62 12.31 1.03
C ARG A 25 -9.68 12.36 -0.17
N ALA A 26 -9.97 11.61 -1.24
CA ALA A 26 -9.21 11.67 -2.50
C ALA A 26 -9.25 13.08 -3.12
N SER A 27 -10.40 13.74 -3.09
CA SER A 27 -10.55 15.13 -3.55
C SER A 27 -9.69 16.11 -2.73
N ARG A 28 -9.66 15.95 -1.40
CA ARG A 28 -8.83 16.78 -0.52
C ARG A 28 -7.35 16.56 -0.81
N LEU A 29 -6.91 15.31 -0.87
CA LEU A 29 -5.52 14.97 -1.19
C LEU A 29 -5.10 15.50 -2.55
N TYR A 30 -5.95 15.36 -3.57
CA TYR A 30 -5.70 15.92 -4.90
C TYR A 30 -5.45 17.42 -4.84
N ARG A 31 -6.27 18.18 -4.10
CA ARG A 31 -6.09 19.63 -3.92
C ARG A 31 -4.78 19.94 -3.21
N THR A 32 -4.46 19.23 -2.13
CA THR A 32 -3.18 19.39 -1.40
C THR A 32 -1.98 19.15 -2.30
N LEU A 33 -2.00 18.08 -3.11
CA LEU A 33 -0.91 17.76 -4.04
C LEU A 33 -0.83 18.73 -5.23
N SER A 34 -1.86 19.54 -5.44
CA SER A 34 -1.95 20.53 -6.53
C SER A 34 -1.69 21.96 -6.07
N SER A 35 -1.72 22.24 -4.76
CA SER A 35 -1.62 23.60 -4.21
C SER A 35 -0.19 24.13 -4.05
N GLY A 36 0.80 23.51 -4.70
CA GLY A 36 2.19 23.98 -4.68
C GLY A 36 3.20 22.91 -5.12
N ASN A 37 4.48 23.21 -4.92
CA ASN A 37 5.56 22.23 -5.08
C ASN A 37 5.57 21.29 -3.87
N VAL A 38 4.88 20.16 -4.01
CA VAL A 38 4.82 19.11 -3.00
C VAL A 38 5.71 17.96 -3.43
N GLU A 39 6.66 17.59 -2.57
CA GLU A 39 7.38 16.33 -2.68
C GLU A 39 6.58 15.24 -1.95
N LEU A 40 6.26 14.17 -2.66
CA LEU A 40 5.45 13.08 -2.13
C LEU A 40 6.35 11.94 -1.69
N ILE A 41 6.34 11.65 -0.39
CA ILE A 41 6.95 10.44 0.17
C ILE A 41 5.81 9.50 0.54
N MET A 42 5.83 8.27 0.01
CA MET A 42 4.91 7.22 0.40
C MET A 42 5.69 6.12 1.12
N ASN A 43 5.14 5.67 2.23
CA ASN A 43 5.71 4.60 3.04
C ASN A 43 4.63 3.56 3.31
N ASP A 44 4.98 2.30 3.15
CA ASP A 44 4.10 1.15 3.38
C ASP A 44 4.95 -0.10 3.66
N GLU A 45 4.36 -1.11 4.28
CA GLU A 45 5.03 -2.36 4.66
C GLU A 45 4.54 -3.55 3.82
N LYS A 46 5.49 -4.28 3.21
CA LYS A 46 5.21 -5.54 2.50
C LYS A 46 5.96 -6.70 3.14
N TYR A 47 5.26 -7.82 3.30
CA TYR A 47 5.86 -9.09 3.71
C TYR A 47 6.28 -9.93 2.50
N PHE A 48 7.53 -10.38 2.51
CA PHE A 48 8.05 -11.41 1.60
C PHE A 48 8.16 -12.74 2.36
N LEU A 49 7.70 -13.82 1.73
CA LEU A 49 7.64 -15.15 2.35
C LEU A 49 8.80 -16.06 1.90
N LEU A 50 9.16 -17.03 2.73
CA LEU A 50 10.21 -17.99 2.38
C LEU A 50 9.76 -18.99 1.31
N TYR A 51 8.49 -19.41 1.35
CA TYR A 51 7.91 -20.42 0.46
C TYR A 51 6.73 -19.86 -0.33
N ILE A 52 6.74 -20.06 -1.65
CA ILE A 52 5.74 -19.52 -2.58
C ILE A 52 4.37 -20.22 -2.41
N GLU A 53 4.33 -21.46 -1.92
CA GLU A 53 3.09 -22.23 -1.70
C GLU A 53 2.14 -21.61 -0.66
N SER A 54 2.65 -20.70 0.17
CA SER A 54 1.83 -19.93 1.11
C SER A 54 1.07 -18.76 0.47
N MET A 55 1.25 -18.53 -0.84
CA MET A 55 0.63 -17.42 -1.56
C MET A 55 -0.84 -17.69 -1.94
N SER A 56 -1.70 -17.79 -0.93
CA SER A 56 -3.12 -17.49 -1.14
C SER A 56 -3.28 -15.99 -1.32
N ALA A 57 -2.95 -15.43 -2.48
CA ALA A 57 -3.29 -14.08 -2.95
C ALA A 57 -3.70 -13.08 -1.85
N ASN A 58 -2.79 -12.75 -0.91
CA ASN A 58 -3.06 -11.85 0.22
C ASN A 58 -4.44 -12.03 0.90
N ARG A 59 -5.00 -13.26 0.95
CA ARG A 59 -6.35 -13.59 1.46
C ARG A 59 -6.35 -14.02 2.92
N SER A 60 -5.28 -13.84 3.69
CA SER A 60 -5.20 -14.34 5.06
C SER A 60 -4.40 -13.39 5.95
N PHE A 61 -4.67 -13.40 7.26
CA PHE A 61 -3.92 -12.62 8.25
C PHE A 61 -3.72 -13.44 9.53
N TYR A 62 -2.70 -13.09 10.29
CA TYR A 62 -2.38 -13.71 11.57
C TYR A 62 -2.79 -12.76 12.70
N ALA A 63 -3.77 -13.15 13.51
CA ALA A 63 -4.14 -12.39 14.71
C ALA A 63 -4.67 -13.34 15.79
N SER A 64 -4.29 -13.10 17.05
CA SER A 64 -4.88 -13.76 18.22
C SER A 64 -6.38 -13.46 18.33
N ASP A 65 -6.76 -12.21 18.09
CA ASP A 65 -8.15 -11.71 18.14
C ASP A 65 -8.50 -11.00 16.81
N PRO A 66 -9.63 -11.33 16.15
CA PRO A 66 -9.97 -10.76 14.85
C PRO A 66 -10.49 -9.32 14.94
N SER A 67 -10.87 -8.84 16.13
CA SER A 67 -11.31 -7.45 16.35
C SER A 67 -10.16 -6.45 16.41
N VAL A 68 -8.94 -6.92 16.67
CA VAL A 68 -7.70 -6.11 16.71
C VAL A 68 -6.97 -6.08 15.37
N ALA A 69 -7.39 -6.90 14.41
CA ALA A 69 -6.87 -6.83 13.05
C ALA A 69 -7.44 -5.58 12.37
N SER A 70 -6.61 -4.53 12.29
CA SER A 70 -6.91 -3.32 11.52
C SER A 70 -7.30 -3.73 10.10
N PRO A 71 -8.44 -3.25 9.55
CA PRO A 71 -8.90 -3.62 8.21
C PRO A 71 -7.84 -3.39 7.12
N GLU A 72 -6.90 -2.47 7.33
CA GLU A 72 -5.71 -2.25 6.50
C GLU A 72 -4.55 -1.70 7.36
N PRO A 73 -3.29 -1.96 6.97
CA PRO A 73 -2.10 -1.43 7.66
C PRO A 73 -1.99 0.11 7.59
N ASP A 74 -2.66 0.73 6.63
CA ASP A 74 -2.51 2.15 6.27
C ASP A 74 -3.20 3.15 7.19
N SER A 75 -3.97 2.67 8.16
CA SER A 75 -4.51 3.48 9.26
C SER A 75 -3.94 3.03 10.60
N ALA A 76 -2.70 2.55 10.60
CA ALA A 76 -1.98 2.31 11.84
C ALA A 76 -1.97 3.61 12.66
N ARG A 77 -2.69 3.61 13.78
CA ARG A 77 -2.79 4.76 14.70
C ARG A 77 -1.41 5.28 15.14
N SER A 78 -0.37 4.44 15.03
CA SER A 78 1.02 4.82 15.24
C SER A 78 1.47 5.98 14.35
N HIS A 79 1.04 6.07 13.09
CA HIS A 79 1.48 7.12 12.15
C HIS A 79 0.88 8.50 12.46
N TYR A 80 -0.26 8.54 13.15
CA TYR A 80 -0.95 9.77 13.56
C TYR A 80 -0.89 10.00 15.09
N GLY A 81 -0.01 9.28 15.79
CA GLY A 81 0.21 9.46 17.21
C GLY A 81 0.70 10.87 17.54
N LEU A 82 0.33 11.39 18.71
CA LEU A 82 0.70 12.74 19.15
C LEU A 82 2.21 13.00 19.06
N THR A 83 3.03 12.02 19.46
CA THR A 83 4.49 12.10 19.42
C THR A 83 5.02 12.21 17.99
N VAL A 84 4.43 11.49 17.04
CA VAL A 84 4.80 11.53 15.61
C VAL A 84 4.42 12.86 14.99
N ILE A 85 3.20 13.36 15.25
CA ILE A 85 2.75 14.67 14.79
C ILE A 85 3.64 15.78 15.36
N GLN A 86 3.97 15.71 16.65
CA GLN A 86 4.90 16.64 17.28
C GLN A 86 6.28 16.62 16.61
N TYR A 87 6.81 15.43 16.32
CA TYR A 87 8.07 15.27 15.62
C TYR A 87 8.03 15.90 14.21
N PHE A 88 7.00 15.61 13.41
CA PHE A 88 6.87 16.21 12.08
C PHE A 88 6.77 17.74 12.13
N ASN A 89 5.97 18.27 13.05
CA ASN A 89 5.84 19.72 13.23
C ASN A 89 7.16 20.36 13.68
N GLN A 90 7.86 19.77 14.65
CA GLN A 90 9.16 20.26 15.13
C GLN A 90 10.21 20.27 14.02
N ASN A 91 10.22 19.24 13.17
CA ASN A 91 11.14 19.12 12.05
C ASN A 91 10.65 19.79 10.76
N ARG A 92 9.50 20.47 10.78
CA ARG A 92 8.87 21.14 9.62
C ARG A 92 8.66 20.20 8.43
N ILE A 93 8.38 18.92 8.71
CA ILE A 93 8.06 17.91 7.71
C ILE A 93 6.58 18.02 7.39
N SER A 94 6.25 18.31 6.13
CA SER A 94 4.86 18.30 5.66
C SER A 94 4.36 16.87 5.56
N PHE A 95 3.15 16.60 6.06
CA PHE A 95 2.55 15.27 6.04
C PHE A 95 1.07 15.33 5.65
N VAL A 96 0.55 14.24 5.08
CA VAL A 96 -0.87 14.10 4.75
C VAL A 96 -1.64 13.80 6.04
N SER A 97 -2.60 14.66 6.38
CA SER A 97 -3.47 14.45 7.54
C SER A 97 -4.36 13.22 7.36
N GLU A 98 -4.74 12.57 8.46
CA GLU A 98 -5.64 11.40 8.47
C GLU A 98 -6.95 11.69 7.74
N GLN A 99 -7.48 12.91 7.87
CA GLN A 99 -8.71 13.38 7.22
C GLN A 99 -8.59 13.57 5.70
N SER A 100 -7.37 13.57 5.18
CA SER A 100 -7.07 13.68 3.75
C SER A 100 -6.56 12.37 3.17
N ASN A 101 -6.22 11.38 4.01
CA ASN A 101 -5.75 10.07 3.58
C ASN A 101 -6.96 9.16 3.27
N PRO A 102 -7.22 8.78 2.00
CA PRO A 102 -8.28 7.83 1.67
C PRO A 102 -7.93 6.44 2.23
N GLN A 103 -8.71 6.01 3.24
CA GLN A 103 -8.61 4.69 3.85
C GLN A 103 -9.26 3.64 2.94
N ASN A 104 -8.82 2.38 2.99
CA ASN A 104 -9.41 1.31 2.17
C ASN A 104 -9.25 1.55 0.66
N CYS A 105 -8.23 2.29 0.24
CA CYS A 105 -8.04 2.70 -1.15
C CYS A 105 -6.62 2.41 -1.64
N PRO A 106 -6.25 1.13 -1.85
CA PRO A 106 -4.95 0.75 -2.41
C PRO A 106 -4.74 1.33 -3.82
N GLN A 107 -5.81 1.64 -4.56
CA GLN A 107 -5.74 2.29 -5.87
C GLN A 107 -5.12 3.70 -5.82
N ALA A 108 -5.18 4.36 -4.66
CA ALA A 108 -4.54 5.66 -4.43
C ALA A 108 -3.06 5.52 -4.01
N ARG A 109 -2.53 4.28 -3.94
CA ARG A 109 -1.20 3.96 -3.40
C ARG A 109 -0.33 3.27 -4.46
N PRO A 110 0.39 4.03 -5.30
CA PRO A 110 1.35 3.48 -6.26
C PRO A 110 2.37 2.50 -5.66
N ILE A 111 2.71 2.66 -4.37
CA ILE A 111 3.63 1.77 -3.64
C ILE A 111 3.16 0.31 -3.61
N GLU A 112 1.87 0.04 -3.65
CA GLU A 112 1.32 -1.33 -3.76
C GLU A 112 1.71 -2.00 -5.08
N THR A 113 1.69 -1.22 -6.17
CA THR A 113 2.13 -1.70 -7.49
C THR A 113 3.64 -1.91 -7.51
N LEU A 114 4.40 -1.04 -6.86
CA LEU A 114 5.85 -1.19 -6.70
C LEU A 114 6.19 -2.50 -5.96
N TRP A 115 5.47 -2.78 -4.86
CA TRP A 115 5.64 -4.02 -4.11
C TRP A 115 5.31 -5.26 -4.93
N PHE A 116 4.24 -5.21 -5.73
CA PHE A 116 3.88 -6.30 -6.63
C PHE A 116 4.97 -6.58 -7.66
N ILE A 117 5.54 -5.55 -8.28
CA ILE A 117 6.63 -5.71 -9.26
C ILE A 117 7.87 -6.31 -8.59
N LEU A 118 8.25 -5.80 -7.42
CA LEU A 118 9.39 -6.34 -6.68
C LEU A 118 9.18 -7.80 -6.29
N GLU A 119 7.95 -8.17 -5.90
CA GLU A 119 7.55 -9.55 -5.61
C GLU A 119 7.74 -10.46 -6.84
N GLN A 120 7.24 -10.06 -8.02
CA GLN A 120 7.47 -10.80 -9.26
C GLN A 120 8.98 -10.95 -9.58
N MET A 121 9.77 -9.90 -9.36
CA MET A 121 11.21 -9.91 -9.60
C MET A 121 11.98 -10.83 -8.64
N VAL A 122 11.56 -10.88 -7.37
CA VAL A 122 12.19 -11.73 -6.34
C VAL A 122 11.99 -13.21 -6.66
N TYR A 123 10.73 -13.59 -6.95
CA TYR A 123 10.32 -14.99 -7.16
C TYR A 123 10.37 -15.44 -8.62
N ALA A 124 10.83 -14.59 -9.55
CA ALA A 124 10.98 -14.91 -10.96
C ALA A 124 11.71 -16.23 -11.19
N GLY A 125 11.17 -17.05 -12.12
CA GLY A 125 11.74 -18.37 -12.45
C GLY A 125 11.51 -19.44 -11.38
N GLY A 126 10.50 -19.29 -10.52
CA GLY A 126 10.22 -20.23 -9.44
C GLY A 126 11.28 -20.22 -8.35
N TRP A 127 11.94 -19.06 -8.16
CA TRP A 127 13.00 -18.93 -7.17
C TRP A 127 12.42 -19.02 -5.75
N GLU A 128 13.04 -19.84 -4.90
CA GLU A 128 12.64 -20.00 -3.50
C GLU A 128 13.83 -19.77 -2.56
N ALA A 129 13.55 -19.16 -1.41
CA ALA A 129 14.57 -18.90 -0.39
C ALA A 129 14.70 -20.11 0.54
N LYS A 130 15.95 -20.56 0.76
CA LYS A 130 16.26 -21.62 1.72
C LYS A 130 16.33 -21.12 3.17
N ASN A 131 16.56 -19.81 3.34
CA ASN A 131 16.62 -19.16 4.64
C ASN A 131 16.37 -17.65 4.50
N VAL A 132 16.18 -16.98 5.64
CA VAL A 132 15.89 -15.55 5.73
C VAL A 132 17.00 -14.69 5.13
N ASP A 133 18.27 -15.06 5.31
CA ASP A 133 19.39 -14.26 4.81
C ASP A 133 19.49 -14.29 3.28
N GLN A 134 19.13 -15.42 2.68
CA GLN A 134 19.04 -15.55 1.23
C GLN A 134 17.90 -14.69 0.68
N LEU A 135 16.73 -14.70 1.34
CA LEU A 135 15.59 -13.85 0.99
C LEU A 135 15.98 -12.37 1.09
N LYS A 136 16.57 -11.93 2.21
CA LYS A 136 17.04 -10.55 2.40
C LYS A 136 17.99 -10.11 1.28
N ARG A 137 19.03 -10.90 1.01
CA ARG A 137 20.01 -10.60 -0.06
C ARG A 137 19.36 -10.51 -1.43
N ARG A 138 18.43 -11.41 -1.73
CA ARG A 138 17.69 -11.42 -3.00
C ARG A 138 16.80 -10.19 -3.13
N THR A 139 16.01 -9.87 -2.11
CA THR A 139 15.13 -8.69 -2.09
C THR A 139 15.92 -7.40 -2.24
N SER A 140 17.02 -7.22 -1.48
CA SER A 140 17.88 -6.04 -1.63
C SER A 140 18.48 -5.93 -3.03
N LYS A 141 18.95 -7.05 -3.61
CA LYS A 141 19.46 -7.08 -4.98
C LYS A 141 18.39 -6.70 -6.00
N LYS A 142 17.18 -7.26 -5.89
CA LYS A 142 16.09 -6.97 -6.82
C LYS A 142 15.54 -5.56 -6.68
N LEU A 143 15.56 -5.01 -5.48
CA LEU A 143 15.25 -3.61 -5.25
C LEU A 143 16.27 -2.69 -5.95
N SER A 144 17.57 -3.02 -5.90
CA SER A 144 18.60 -2.23 -6.59
C SER A 144 18.59 -2.37 -8.11
N GLU A 145 17.98 -3.43 -8.63
CA GLU A 145 17.78 -3.65 -10.08
C GLU A 145 16.49 -2.98 -10.59
N LEU A 146 15.62 -2.51 -9.70
CA LEU A 146 14.37 -1.87 -10.08
C LEU A 146 14.67 -0.47 -10.65
N ASP A 147 14.14 -0.22 -11.85
CA ASP A 147 14.33 1.05 -12.53
C ASP A 147 13.60 2.18 -11.78
N ILE A 148 14.36 3.19 -11.37
CA ILE A 148 13.83 4.34 -10.65
C ILE A 148 12.85 5.16 -11.50
N ASP A 149 13.03 5.18 -12.82
CA ASP A 149 12.15 5.91 -13.73
C ASP A 149 10.76 5.28 -13.79
N VAL A 150 10.68 3.95 -13.65
CA VAL A 150 9.41 3.22 -13.52
C VAL A 150 8.70 3.61 -12.23
N ALA A 151 9.42 3.65 -11.10
CA ALA A 151 8.86 4.08 -9.83
C ALA A 151 8.39 5.54 -9.88
N GLN A 152 9.22 6.45 -10.41
CA GLN A 152 8.86 7.86 -10.56
C GLN A 152 7.63 8.05 -11.46
N THR A 153 7.56 7.30 -12.57
CA THR A 153 6.41 7.35 -13.47
C THR A 153 5.12 6.89 -12.76
N MET A 154 5.17 5.84 -11.95
CA MET A 154 4.01 5.39 -11.15
C MET A 154 3.53 6.47 -10.18
N PHE A 155 4.48 7.10 -9.47
CA PHE A 155 4.16 8.13 -8.47
C PHE A 155 3.67 9.43 -9.13
N SER A 156 4.16 9.78 -10.32
CA SER A 156 3.72 10.96 -11.07
C SER A 156 2.23 10.92 -11.44
N ASN A 157 1.68 9.71 -11.63
CA ASN A 157 0.29 9.50 -12.03
C ASN A 157 -0.71 9.59 -10.87
N ILE A 158 -0.25 9.74 -9.62
CA ILE A 158 -1.12 9.70 -8.45
C ILE A 158 -2.21 10.80 -8.49
N ARG A 159 -1.89 12.00 -8.98
CA ARG A 159 -2.88 13.08 -9.10
C ARG A 159 -4.03 12.69 -10.02
N LYS A 160 -3.71 12.00 -11.13
CA LYS A 160 -4.70 11.48 -12.08
C LYS A 160 -5.55 10.38 -11.44
N GLN A 161 -4.95 9.47 -10.69
CA GLN A 161 -5.66 8.41 -9.95
C GLN A 161 -6.60 9.00 -8.90
N LEU A 162 -6.13 9.93 -8.07
CA LEU A 162 -6.95 10.60 -7.06
C LEU A 162 -8.13 11.34 -7.68
N ARG A 163 -7.92 11.99 -8.82
CA ARG A 163 -8.99 12.66 -9.57
C ARG A 163 -10.03 11.66 -10.07
N GLN A 164 -9.60 10.53 -10.61
CA GLN A 164 -10.51 9.48 -11.07
C GLN A 164 -11.32 8.89 -9.90
N ILE A 165 -10.67 8.62 -8.77
CA ILE A 165 -11.34 8.09 -7.56
C ILE A 165 -12.36 9.10 -7.02
N ALA A 166 -12.02 10.39 -7.03
CA ALA A 166 -12.93 11.45 -6.64
C ALA A 166 -14.16 11.53 -7.56
N ASP A 167 -13.96 11.49 -8.88
CA ASP A 167 -15.03 11.72 -9.87
C ASP A 167 -15.87 10.46 -10.17
N LYS A 168 -15.30 9.26 -10.07
CA LYS A 168 -15.89 8.00 -10.58
C LYS A 168 -15.89 6.86 -9.57
N GLU A 169 -15.62 7.15 -8.29
CA GLU A 169 -15.47 6.16 -7.21
C GLU A 169 -14.22 5.27 -7.36
N PRO A 170 -13.74 4.61 -6.29
CA PRO A 170 -12.67 3.63 -6.40
C PRO A 170 -13.09 2.46 -7.30
N TYR A 171 -12.32 2.20 -8.36
CA TYR A 171 -12.54 1.04 -9.22
C TYR A 171 -12.14 -0.25 -8.49
N GLU A 172 -12.82 -1.37 -8.78
CA GLU A 172 -12.36 -2.66 -8.26
C GLU A 172 -10.91 -2.88 -8.67
N ALA A 173 -10.04 -3.21 -7.72
CA ALA A 173 -8.70 -3.71 -7.99
C ALA A 173 -8.82 -5.10 -8.63
N CYS A 174 -9.31 -5.16 -9.87
CA CYS A 174 -9.08 -6.30 -10.72
C CYS A 174 -7.57 -6.41 -10.88
N SER A 175 -7.07 -7.59 -10.55
CA SER A 175 -5.72 -8.07 -10.80
C SER A 175 -5.17 -7.40 -12.06
N PHE A 176 -4.28 -6.41 -11.91
CA PHE A 176 -3.63 -5.78 -13.05
C PHE A 176 -2.75 -6.84 -13.70
N LEU A 177 -3.29 -7.50 -14.71
CA LEU A 177 -2.55 -8.35 -15.64
C LEU A 177 -1.76 -7.38 -16.53
N PHE A 178 -0.58 -6.98 -16.08
CA PHE A 178 0.43 -6.49 -17.02
C PHE A 178 0.86 -7.69 -17.86
N ILE A 179 0.26 -7.85 -19.04
CA ILE A 179 0.90 -8.63 -20.11
C ILE A 179 2.07 -7.76 -20.58
N VAL A 180 3.25 -8.06 -20.05
CA VAL A 180 4.51 -7.59 -20.63
C VAL A 180 4.73 -8.45 -21.87
N TYR A 181 4.70 -7.83 -23.05
CA TYR A 181 5.18 -8.46 -24.29
C TYR A 181 6.70 -8.58 -24.26
#